data_AF-A0A7H4PTB7-F1
#
_entry.id   AF-A0A7H4PTB7-F1
#
_cell.length_a   1.000
_cell.length_b   1.000
_cell.length_c   1.000
_cell.angle_alpha   90.00
_cell.angle_beta   90.00
_cell.angle_gamma   90.00
#
_symmetry.space_group_name_H-M   'P 1'
#
loop_
_entity.id
_entity.type
_entity.pdbx_description
1 polymer ?
#
loop_
_entity_poly.entity_id
_entity_poly.type
_entity_poly.pdbx_seq_one_letter_code
_entity_poly.pdbx_strand_id
1 'polypeptide(L)'
;MFNRLFTAPAPGGTTPQPVRAGRLRRAALACACFGAVMLTGCAQPWQQFQPGEDQSTLITRLGAPRETYDLPNGSRRLMWPTQPMGETTTAADVDAAGKILSVRQVLQPNEFYRAEVGKWTRDDVLVNFGRPVETSYFPLMKREVWTYRYLEDNVWYMMFSFYFDNQGVLRTTQKSPDPLHDPDRRSLF
;
A
#
# COMPACT_ATOMS: atom_id res chain seq x y z
N MET A 1 -14.93 -41.98 -80.71
CA MET A 1 -14.24 -41.11 -81.69
C MET A 1 -13.02 -40.51 -81.02
N PHE A 2 -11.85 -40.74 -81.62
CA PHE A 2 -10.56 -40.19 -81.23
C PHE A 2 -10.59 -38.66 -81.22
N ASN A 3 -9.95 -38.00 -80.24
CA ASN A 3 -8.80 -37.16 -80.60
C ASN A 3 -7.89 -36.84 -79.41
N ARG A 4 -6.60 -37.10 -79.59
CA ARG A 4 -5.49 -36.59 -78.78
C ARG A 4 -5.05 -35.25 -79.36
N LEU A 5 -4.72 -34.27 -78.50
CA LEU A 5 -3.80 -33.16 -78.78
C LEU A 5 -2.94 -33.02 -77.50
N PHE A 6 -1.67 -33.46 -77.51
CA PHE A 6 -0.45 -32.66 -77.79
C PHE A 6 -0.35 -31.43 -76.86
N THR A 7 0.54 -31.32 -75.86
CA THR A 7 2.02 -31.29 -75.80
C THR A 7 2.45 -29.90 -75.30
N ALA A 8 3.18 -29.83 -74.19
CA ALA A 8 4.36 -28.98 -74.01
C ALA A 8 5.02 -29.25 -72.64
N PRO A 9 6.35 -29.49 -72.58
CA PRO A 9 7.12 -29.67 -71.35
C PRO A 9 7.96 -28.44 -70.97
N ALA A 10 8.62 -28.54 -69.81
CA ALA A 10 9.75 -27.73 -69.28
C ALA A 10 9.38 -26.57 -68.31
N PRO A 11 10.29 -26.10 -67.42
CA PRO A 11 11.73 -26.41 -67.34
C PRO A 11 12.25 -26.87 -65.97
N GLY A 12 13.44 -27.49 -66.00
CA GLY A 12 14.28 -27.74 -64.84
C GLY A 12 14.77 -26.43 -64.20
N GLY A 13 14.85 -26.46 -62.87
CA GLY A 13 15.40 -25.38 -62.06
C GLY A 13 16.49 -25.94 -61.16
N THR A 14 17.72 -25.55 -61.47
CA THR A 14 18.98 -25.80 -60.78
C THR A 14 18.90 -25.54 -59.27
N THR A 15 19.33 -26.51 -58.46
CA THR A 15 19.56 -26.35 -57.02
C THR A 15 20.72 -25.38 -56.77
N PRO A 16 20.53 -24.26 -56.04
CA PRO A 16 21.65 -23.42 -55.60
C PRO A 16 22.30 -24.03 -54.34
N GLN A 17 23.63 -24.12 -54.34
CA GLN A 17 24.43 -24.51 -53.17
C GLN A 17 24.32 -23.47 -52.03
N PRO A 18 24.46 -23.90 -50.76
CA PRO A 18 24.39 -22.99 -49.62
C PRO A 18 25.68 -22.17 -49.48
N VAL A 19 25.53 -20.85 -49.58
CA VAL A 19 26.55 -19.87 -49.17
C VAL A 19 26.75 -19.90 -47.66
N ARG A 20 27.99 -20.18 -47.23
CA ARG A 20 28.47 -20.09 -45.84
C ARG A 20 28.37 -18.65 -45.33
N ALA A 21 27.29 -18.32 -44.64
CA ALA A 21 27.16 -17.07 -43.87
C ALA A 21 27.53 -17.29 -42.38
N GLY A 22 28.79 -17.64 -42.14
CA GLY A 22 29.37 -17.58 -40.81
C GLY A 22 29.68 -16.13 -40.44
N ARG A 23 28.81 -15.48 -39.65
CA ARG A 23 29.06 -14.31 -38.75
C ARG A 23 27.80 -13.59 -38.27
N LEU A 24 26.64 -14.25 -38.19
CA LEU A 24 25.40 -13.63 -37.66
C LEU A 24 24.87 -14.32 -36.38
N ARG A 25 25.73 -15.03 -35.63
CA ARG A 25 25.33 -15.68 -34.36
C ARG A 25 25.68 -14.91 -33.09
N ARG A 26 26.34 -13.75 -33.18
CA ARG A 26 26.75 -12.97 -32.00
C ARG A 26 25.89 -11.74 -31.70
N ALA A 27 24.99 -11.35 -32.60
CA ALA A 27 24.15 -10.16 -32.42
C ALA A 27 22.74 -10.47 -31.87
N ALA A 28 22.32 -11.74 -31.79
CA ALA A 28 20.97 -12.11 -31.37
C ALA A 28 20.84 -12.49 -29.88
N LEU A 29 21.95 -12.62 -29.14
CA LEU A 29 21.93 -12.98 -27.71
C LEU A 29 22.07 -11.78 -26.74
N ALA A 30 22.31 -10.57 -27.25
CA ALA A 30 22.52 -9.39 -26.41
C ALA A 30 21.22 -8.65 -26.04
N CYS A 31 20.12 -8.85 -26.79
CA CYS A 31 18.84 -8.17 -26.53
C CYS A 31 17.88 -8.92 -25.61
N ALA A 32 18.16 -10.19 -25.25
CA ALA A 32 17.24 -10.99 -24.43
C ALA A 32 17.49 -10.89 -22.91
N CYS A 33 18.66 -10.39 -22.47
CA CYS A 33 19.03 -10.35 -21.05
C CYS A 33 18.80 -8.98 -20.38
N PHE A 34 18.41 -7.94 -21.13
CA PHE A 34 18.21 -6.58 -20.60
C PHE A 34 16.77 -6.27 -20.19
N GLY A 35 15.85 -7.25 -20.28
CA GLY A 35 14.45 -7.09 -19.89
C GLY A 35 14.14 -7.47 -18.44
N ALA A 36 15.12 -7.96 -17.67
CA ALA A 36 14.96 -8.29 -16.25
C ALA A 36 15.38 -7.11 -15.36
N VAL A 37 14.90 -5.90 -15.68
CA VAL A 37 15.06 -4.73 -14.82
C VAL A 37 14.16 -4.93 -13.59
N MET A 38 14.76 -5.53 -12.57
CA MET A 38 14.64 -5.21 -11.15
C MET A 38 13.35 -4.45 -10.79
N LEU A 39 12.26 -5.18 -10.53
CA LEU A 39 11.22 -4.70 -9.61
C LEU A 39 11.85 -4.65 -8.21
N THR A 40 12.65 -3.62 -7.94
CA THR A 40 12.93 -3.19 -6.58
C THR A 40 11.67 -2.50 -6.08
N GLY A 41 10.68 -3.31 -5.70
CA GLY A 41 9.55 -2.81 -4.93
C GLY A 41 10.12 -2.16 -3.68
N CYS A 42 9.70 -0.93 -3.38
CA CYS A 42 10.02 -0.27 -2.12
C CYS A 42 9.44 -1.11 -0.98
N ALA A 43 10.19 -2.10 -0.49
CA ALA A 43 9.80 -2.88 0.67
C ALA A 43 9.89 -1.96 1.88
N GLN A 44 8.75 -1.71 2.51
CA GLN A 44 8.73 -0.82 3.67
C GLN A 44 9.37 -1.55 4.87
N PRO A 45 10.12 -0.86 5.73
CA PRO A 45 10.90 -1.50 6.80
C PRO A 45 10.10 -2.42 7.73
N TRP A 46 8.81 -2.13 7.88
CA TRP A 46 7.85 -2.90 8.68
C TRP A 46 7.21 -4.09 7.96
N GLN A 47 7.49 -4.32 6.68
CA GLN A 47 7.00 -5.49 5.92
C GLN A 47 7.94 -6.70 6.01
N GLN A 48 9.16 -6.50 6.48
CA GLN A 48 10.20 -7.55 6.58
C GLN A 48 10.27 -8.18 7.98
N PHE A 49 9.13 -8.62 8.52
CA PHE A 49 9.04 -9.30 9.82
C PHE A 49 8.54 -10.73 9.64
N GLN A 50 8.89 -11.60 10.57
CA GLN A 50 8.36 -12.96 10.64
C GLN A 50 7.45 -13.08 11.88
N PRO A 51 6.20 -13.54 11.72
CA PRO A 51 5.35 -13.84 12.87
C PRO A 51 6.07 -14.80 13.84
N GLY A 52 6.02 -14.50 15.14
CA GLY A 52 6.73 -15.23 16.19
C GLY A 52 8.09 -14.64 16.57
N GLU A 53 8.61 -13.64 15.84
CA GLU A 53 9.80 -12.90 16.25
C GLU A 53 9.59 -12.12 17.54
N ASP A 54 10.68 -11.79 18.23
CA ASP A 54 10.62 -10.98 19.44
C ASP A 54 10.33 -9.50 19.11
N GLN A 55 9.50 -8.84 19.91
CA GLN A 55 9.21 -7.42 19.72
C GLN A 55 10.47 -6.53 19.74
N SER A 56 11.54 -6.96 20.42
CA SER A 56 12.83 -6.27 20.42
C SER A 56 13.42 -6.09 19.02
N THR A 57 13.12 -6.99 18.08
CA THR A 57 13.50 -6.84 16.66
C THR A 57 12.85 -5.61 16.05
N LEU A 58 11.56 -5.37 16.31
CA LEU A 58 10.87 -4.17 15.82
C LEU A 58 11.40 -2.91 16.49
N ILE A 59 11.64 -2.95 17.80
CA ILE A 59 12.18 -1.81 18.55
C ILE A 59 13.57 -1.43 18.05
N THR A 60 14.40 -2.43 17.70
CA THR A 60 15.75 -2.19 17.16
C THR A 60 15.69 -1.56 15.77
N ARG A 61 14.68 -1.91 14.95
CA ARG A 61 14.54 -1.38 13.58
C ARG A 61 13.79 -0.05 13.48
N LEU A 62 12.69 0.08 14.23
CA LEU A 62 11.76 1.23 14.18
C LEU A 62 11.97 2.22 15.33
N GLY A 63 12.74 1.85 16.35
CA GLY A 63 12.89 2.61 17.59
C GLY A 63 11.81 2.27 18.62
N ALA A 64 11.83 2.98 19.74
CA ALA A 64 10.82 2.81 20.79
C ALA A 64 9.42 3.18 20.26
N PRO A 65 8.38 2.37 20.55
CA PRO A 65 7.02 2.71 20.18
C PRO A 65 6.59 4.00 20.89
N ARG A 66 5.85 4.86 20.19
CA ARG A 66 5.35 6.12 20.77
C ARG A 66 4.01 5.93 21.49
N GLU A 67 3.24 4.96 21.04
CA GLU A 67 1.97 4.60 21.66
C GLU A 67 1.89 3.08 21.86
N THR A 68 1.23 2.67 22.94
CA THR A 68 1.00 1.28 23.26
C THR A 68 -0.42 1.13 23.80
N TYR A 69 -1.15 0.16 23.28
CA TYR A 69 -2.54 -0.10 23.64
C TYR A 69 -2.72 -1.57 24.01
N ASP A 70 -3.48 -1.84 25.06
CA ASP A 70 -3.85 -3.21 25.43
C ASP A 70 -5.05 -3.67 24.59
N LEU A 71 -4.97 -4.88 24.05
CA LEU A 71 -6.03 -5.49 23.24
C LEU A 71 -6.84 -6.49 24.08
N PRO A 72 -8.14 -6.71 23.77
CA PRO A 72 -9.02 -7.56 24.58
C PRO A 72 -8.59 -9.02 24.71
N ASN A 73 -7.78 -9.51 23.78
CA ASN A 73 -7.22 -10.87 23.77
C ASN A 73 -5.96 -11.01 24.65
N GLY A 74 -5.58 -9.98 25.41
CA GLY A 74 -4.36 -9.97 26.22
C GLY A 74 -3.08 -9.70 25.43
N SER A 75 -3.20 -9.41 24.12
CA SER A 75 -2.09 -8.91 23.31
C SER A 75 -1.94 -7.40 23.49
N ARG A 76 -0.80 -6.85 23.08
CA ARG A 76 -0.55 -5.40 23.08
C ARG A 76 -0.32 -4.93 21.65
N ARG A 77 -0.81 -3.75 21.33
CA ARG A 77 -0.53 -3.07 20.08
C ARG A 77 0.49 -1.98 20.31
N LEU A 78 1.65 -2.10 19.68
CA LEU A 78 2.70 -1.10 19.63
C LEU A 78 2.50 -0.25 18.39
N MET A 79 2.56 1.07 18.49
CA MET A 79 2.40 1.97 17.35
C MET A 79 3.56 2.96 17.21
N TRP A 80 3.94 3.20 15.96
CA TRP A 80 4.94 4.17 15.54
C TRP A 80 4.30 5.21 14.60
N PRO A 81 3.53 6.17 15.14
CA PRO A 81 3.02 7.30 14.38
C PRO A 81 4.15 8.21 13.93
N THR A 82 4.12 8.63 12.66
CA THR A 82 5.12 9.56 12.08
C THR A 82 4.77 11.04 12.30
N GLN A 83 3.85 11.32 13.24
CA GLN A 83 3.38 12.67 13.61
C GLN A 83 4.52 13.63 14.04
N PRO A 84 4.30 14.97 13.93
CA PRO A 84 3.05 15.67 13.56
C PRO A 84 2.80 15.79 12.05
N MET A 85 3.83 15.65 11.21
CA MET A 85 3.70 15.65 9.73
C MET A 85 3.57 14.22 9.16
N GLY A 86 3.03 13.30 9.95
CA GLY A 86 3.01 11.88 9.63
C GLY A 86 1.74 11.44 8.94
N GLU A 87 1.90 10.75 7.82
CA GLU A 87 0.80 10.18 7.01
C GLU A 87 0.69 8.66 7.16
N THR A 88 1.64 8.05 7.87
CA THR A 88 1.69 6.61 8.10
C THR A 88 1.86 6.33 9.58
N THR A 89 1.16 5.30 10.04
CA THR A 89 1.36 4.73 11.38
C THR A 89 1.52 3.24 11.21
N THR A 90 2.69 2.74 11.57
CA THR A 90 2.92 1.30 11.68
C THR A 90 2.42 0.84 13.04
N ALA A 91 1.61 -0.22 13.07
CA ALA A 91 1.18 -0.89 14.27
C ALA A 91 1.66 -2.35 14.25
N ALA A 92 2.15 -2.83 15.38
CA ALA A 92 2.49 -4.23 15.60
C ALA A 92 1.70 -4.80 16.77
N ASP A 93 1.05 -5.93 16.54
CA ASP A 93 0.37 -6.69 17.58
C ASP A 93 1.35 -7.71 18.15
N VAL A 94 1.55 -7.68 19.47
CA VAL A 94 2.46 -8.56 20.20
C VAL A 94 1.69 -9.34 21.25
N ASP A 95 1.93 -10.63 21.38
CA ASP A 95 1.28 -11.46 22.39
C ASP A 95 1.75 -11.12 23.83
N ALA A 96 1.14 -11.78 24.81
CA ALA A 96 1.51 -11.63 26.22
C ALA A 96 2.96 -12.03 26.52
N ALA A 97 3.59 -12.86 25.68
CA ALA A 97 4.98 -13.26 25.78
C ALA A 97 5.95 -12.30 25.05
N GLY A 98 5.43 -11.24 24.41
CA GLY A 98 6.22 -10.26 23.66
C GLY A 98 6.63 -10.72 22.26
N LYS A 99 5.95 -11.72 21.69
CA LYS A 99 6.16 -12.18 20.31
C LYS A 99 5.23 -11.48 19.34
N ILE A 100 5.76 -11.14 18.17
CA ILE A 100 5.06 -10.41 17.12
C ILE A 100 4.03 -11.34 16.48
N LEU A 101 2.77 -10.95 16.52
CA LEU A 101 1.67 -11.64 15.84
C LEU A 101 1.46 -11.08 14.43
N SER A 102 1.42 -9.75 14.30
CA SER A 102 1.25 -9.08 13.01
C SER A 102 1.83 -7.67 13.04
N VAL A 103 2.24 -7.15 11.89
CA VAL A 103 2.65 -5.76 11.70
C VAL A 103 1.98 -5.22 10.44
N ARG A 104 1.38 -4.03 10.54
CA ARG A 104 0.62 -3.41 9.45
C ARG A 104 0.65 -1.90 9.55
N GLN A 105 0.40 -1.21 8.44
CA GLN A 105 0.15 0.23 8.46
C GLN A 105 -1.34 0.46 8.67
N VAL A 106 -1.71 1.21 9.71
CA VAL A 106 -3.11 1.39 10.11
C VAL A 106 -3.79 2.59 9.47
N LEU A 107 -3.03 3.58 9.00
CA LEU A 107 -3.55 4.74 8.29
C LEU A 107 -3.68 4.43 6.80
N GLN A 108 -4.66 3.61 6.44
CA GLN A 108 -4.97 3.23 5.06
C GLN A 108 -6.49 3.02 4.88
N PRO A 109 -7.04 3.17 3.65
CA PRO A 109 -8.48 3.07 3.42
C PRO A 109 -9.09 1.72 3.83
N ASN A 110 -8.41 0.63 3.50
CA ASN A 110 -8.81 -0.73 3.88
C ASN A 110 -8.96 -0.90 5.40
N GLU A 111 -8.18 -0.16 6.18
CA GLU A 111 -8.24 -0.18 7.65
C GLU A 111 -9.32 0.76 8.17
N PHE A 112 -9.41 1.97 7.63
CA PHE A 112 -10.43 2.94 8.02
C PHE A 112 -11.85 2.43 7.77
N TYR A 113 -12.07 1.71 6.67
CA TYR A 113 -13.38 1.14 6.32
C TYR A 113 -13.80 -0.04 7.20
N ARG A 114 -12.92 -0.55 8.08
CA ARG A 114 -13.30 -1.52 9.10
C ARG A 114 -14.06 -0.88 10.27
N ALA A 115 -14.00 0.45 10.39
CA ALA A 115 -14.66 1.15 11.49
C ALA A 115 -16.19 1.01 11.40
N GLU A 116 -16.80 0.48 12.47
CA GLU A 116 -18.25 0.26 12.49
C GLU A 116 -18.98 1.46 13.10
N VAL A 117 -19.65 2.22 12.23
CA VAL A 117 -20.50 3.33 12.64
C VAL A 117 -21.64 2.85 13.54
N GLY A 118 -21.85 3.54 14.67
CA GLY A 118 -22.86 3.24 15.67
C GLY A 118 -22.43 2.20 16.72
N LYS A 119 -21.25 1.58 16.57
CA LYS A 119 -20.72 0.59 17.51
C LYS A 119 -19.36 0.99 18.07
N TRP A 120 -18.44 1.40 17.20
CA TRP A 120 -17.11 1.80 17.64
C TRP A 120 -17.18 3.08 18.47
N THR A 121 -16.34 3.13 19.48
CA THR A 121 -16.15 4.26 20.37
C THR A 121 -14.85 4.99 20.05
N ARG A 122 -14.63 6.13 20.72
CA ARG A 122 -13.34 6.83 20.72
C ARG A 122 -12.17 5.91 21.06
N ASP A 123 -12.34 5.05 22.07
CA ASP A 123 -11.29 4.13 22.50
C ASP A 123 -11.00 3.08 21.42
N ASP A 124 -12.03 2.56 20.74
CA ASP A 124 -11.82 1.64 19.62
C ASP A 124 -11.04 2.30 18.49
N VAL A 125 -11.32 3.57 18.18
CA VAL A 125 -10.57 4.33 17.16
C VAL A 125 -9.12 4.56 17.60
N LEU A 126 -8.86 4.90 18.87
CA LEU A 126 -7.50 5.04 19.40
C LEU A 126 -6.71 3.72 19.35
N VAL A 127 -7.31 2.62 19.78
CA VAL A 127 -6.66 1.30 19.78
C VAL A 127 -6.38 0.80 18.36
N ASN A 128 -7.14 1.25 17.36
CA ASN A 128 -6.92 0.86 15.96
C ASN A 128 -5.98 1.77 15.19
N PHE A 129 -6.05 3.09 15.39
CA PHE A 129 -5.34 4.07 14.56
C PHE A 129 -4.34 4.94 15.32
N GLY A 130 -4.37 4.92 16.65
CA GLY A 130 -3.58 5.80 17.51
C GLY A 130 -4.21 7.17 17.68
N ARG A 131 -3.45 8.10 18.27
CA ARG A 131 -3.92 9.48 18.49
C ARG A 131 -4.16 10.20 17.16
N PRO A 132 -5.25 10.97 17.03
CA PRO A 132 -5.47 11.77 15.83
C PRO A 132 -4.46 12.91 15.72
N VAL A 133 -4.21 13.38 14.49
CA VAL A 133 -3.35 14.55 14.27
C VAL A 133 -4.08 15.85 14.62
N GLU A 134 -5.41 15.86 14.49
CA GLU A 134 -6.25 17.01 14.80
C GLU A 134 -7.52 16.55 15.51
N THR A 135 -7.94 17.30 16.53
CA THR A 135 -9.21 17.11 17.24
C THR A 135 -9.97 18.44 17.23
N SER A 136 -11.20 18.40 16.73
CA SER A 136 -12.07 19.55 16.56
C SER A 136 -13.47 19.24 17.10
N TYR A 137 -14.21 20.24 17.58
CA TYR A 137 -15.60 20.07 18.03
C TYR A 137 -16.53 20.97 17.21
N PHE A 138 -17.61 20.40 16.68
CA PHE A 138 -18.62 21.10 15.90
C PHE A 138 -19.89 21.29 16.75
N PRO A 139 -20.13 22.49 17.31
CA PRO A 139 -21.22 22.72 18.26
C PRO A 139 -22.61 22.53 17.68
N LEU A 140 -22.81 22.92 16.41
CA LEU A 140 -24.11 22.82 15.73
C LEU A 140 -24.55 21.36 15.56
N MET A 141 -23.61 20.47 15.25
CA MET A 141 -23.89 19.04 15.10
C MET A 141 -23.76 18.28 16.42
N LYS A 142 -23.17 18.90 17.46
CA LYS A 142 -22.75 18.25 18.70
C LYS A 142 -21.90 17.02 18.39
N ARG A 143 -20.82 17.25 17.63
CA ARG A 143 -19.89 16.21 17.20
C ARG A 143 -18.46 16.58 17.54
N GLU A 144 -17.76 15.65 18.18
CA GLU A 144 -16.30 15.67 18.27
C GLU A 144 -15.74 15.00 17.02
N VAL A 145 -14.70 15.58 16.43
CA VAL A 145 -14.14 15.14 15.16
C VAL A 145 -12.66 14.92 15.33
N TRP A 146 -12.24 13.69 15.02
CA TRP A 146 -10.85 13.30 15.03
C TRP A 146 -10.38 13.06 13.62
N THR A 147 -9.31 13.74 13.25
CA THR A 147 -8.81 13.70 11.88
C THR A 147 -7.45 13.05 11.83
N TYR A 148 -7.27 12.23 10.80
CA TYR A 148 -6.02 11.54 10.47
C TYR A 148 -5.61 11.95 9.06
N ARG A 149 -4.33 12.27 8.88
CA ARG A 149 -3.73 12.46 7.55
C ARG A 149 -3.18 11.13 7.08
N TYR A 150 -3.36 10.80 5.81
CA TYR A 150 -2.82 9.59 5.24
C TYR A 150 -2.53 9.75 3.75
N LEU A 151 -1.63 8.91 3.25
CA LEU A 151 -1.29 8.84 1.84
C LEU A 151 -2.03 7.67 1.20
N GLU A 152 -3.00 7.96 0.34
CA GLU A 152 -3.75 6.95 -0.39
C GLU A 152 -2.99 6.50 -1.64
N ASP A 153 -2.84 5.18 -1.80
CA ASP A 153 -2.11 4.54 -2.89
C ASP A 153 -0.67 5.05 -3.07
N ASN A 154 -0.07 5.60 -2.01
CA ASN A 154 1.23 6.28 -2.02
C ASN A 154 1.31 7.52 -2.95
N VAL A 155 0.17 8.09 -3.35
CA VAL A 155 0.12 9.21 -4.31
C VAL A 155 -0.74 10.38 -3.81
N TRP A 156 -1.87 10.10 -3.15
CA TRP A 156 -2.86 11.14 -2.82
C TRP A 156 -2.85 11.48 -1.33
N TYR A 157 -2.55 12.73 -1.01
CA TYR A 157 -2.63 13.25 0.35
C TYR A 157 -4.09 13.47 0.74
N MET A 158 -4.58 12.63 1.64
CA MET A 158 -5.97 12.61 2.07
C MET A 158 -6.09 12.78 3.58
N MET A 159 -7.26 13.22 4.01
CA MET A 159 -7.66 13.28 5.41
C MET A 159 -8.87 12.37 5.62
N PHE A 160 -8.84 11.61 6.70
CA PHE A 160 -9.95 10.80 7.16
C PHE A 160 -10.41 11.27 8.53
N SER A 161 -11.69 11.61 8.65
CA SER A 161 -12.28 12.24 9.83
C SER A 161 -13.36 11.33 10.43
N PHE A 162 -13.25 11.08 11.73
CA PHE A 162 -14.21 10.32 12.53
C PHE A 162 -15.04 11.28 13.37
N TYR A 163 -16.37 11.21 13.26
CA TYR A 163 -17.31 12.06 13.98
C TYR A 163 -17.95 11.27 15.11
N PHE A 164 -17.70 11.67 16.34
CA PHE A 164 -18.27 11.07 17.55
C PHE A 164 -19.39 11.93 18.10
N ASP A 165 -20.39 11.29 18.71
CA ASP A 165 -21.37 12.01 19.52
C ASP A 165 -20.85 12.33 20.93
N ASN A 166 -21.68 12.97 21.75
CA ASN A 166 -21.34 13.30 23.13
C ASN A 166 -21.12 12.06 24.03
N GLN A 167 -21.58 10.87 23.62
CA GLN A 167 -21.31 9.61 24.32
C GLN A 167 -19.99 8.98 23.86
N GLY A 168 -19.31 9.57 22.87
CA GLY A 168 -18.07 9.05 22.31
C GLY A 168 -18.28 7.92 21.31
N VAL A 169 -19.48 7.73 20.78
CA VAL A 169 -19.80 6.71 19.79
C VAL A 169 -19.62 7.29 18.39
N LEU A 170 -18.96 6.54 17.51
CA LEU A 170 -18.75 6.90 16.11
C LEU A 170 -20.09 6.99 15.38
N ARG A 171 -20.40 8.14 14.80
CA ARG A 171 -21.64 8.41 14.06
C ARG A 171 -21.44 8.61 12.57
N THR A 172 -20.29 9.11 12.15
CA THR A 172 -20.02 9.37 10.73
C THR A 172 -18.53 9.32 10.47
N THR A 173 -18.16 8.91 9.27
CA THR A 173 -16.80 9.04 8.74
C THR A 173 -16.83 9.93 7.50
N GLN A 174 -15.77 10.69 7.30
CA GLN A 174 -15.63 11.56 6.13
C GLN A 174 -14.21 11.48 5.61
N LYS A 175 -14.08 11.41 4.29
CA LYS A 175 -12.81 11.51 3.60
C LYS A 175 -12.77 12.83 2.82
N SER A 176 -11.66 13.54 2.89
CA SER A 176 -11.43 14.79 2.14
C SER A 176 -9.98 14.86 1.65
N PRO A 177 -9.69 15.62 0.58
CA PRO A 177 -8.31 15.97 0.23
C PRO A 177 -7.62 16.72 1.37
N ASP A 178 -6.31 16.56 1.52
CA ASP A 178 -5.52 17.33 2.48
C ASP A 178 -5.27 18.76 1.96
N PRO A 179 -5.77 19.81 2.65
CA PRO A 179 -5.57 21.19 2.22
C PRO A 179 -4.11 21.67 2.24
N LEU A 180 -3.20 21.01 2.97
CA LEU A 180 -1.77 21.36 2.93
C LEU A 180 -1.12 21.02 1.59
N HIS A 181 -1.65 20.02 0.89
CA HIS A 181 -1.12 19.50 -0.35
C HIS A 181 -1.98 19.85 -1.57
N ASP A 182 -3.07 20.59 -1.35
CA ASP A 182 -3.97 21.06 -2.40
C ASP A 182 -3.30 22.20 -3.21
N PRO A 183 -3.03 22.00 -4.52
CA PRO A 183 -2.40 23.01 -5.36
C PRO A 183 -3.28 24.26 -5.55
N ASP A 184 -4.60 24.15 -5.47
CA ASP A 184 -5.51 25.26 -5.78
C ASP A 184 -5.49 26.36 -4.71
N ARG A 185 -5.13 26.02 -3.46
CA ARG A 185 -4.92 27.01 -2.40
C ARG A 185 -3.65 27.86 -2.55
N ARG A 186 -2.70 27.49 -3.42
CA ARG A 186 -1.53 28.35 -3.72
C ARG A 186 -1.89 29.61 -4.50
N SER A 187 -3.09 29.68 -5.07
CA SER A 187 -3.53 30.77 -5.95
C SER A 187 -4.27 31.93 -5.24
N LEU A 188 -4.43 31.87 -3.91
CA LEU A 188 -5.22 32.86 -3.15
C LEU A 188 -4.37 34.00 -2.54
N PHE A 189 -3.15 34.22 -3.00
CA PHE A 189 -2.31 35.36 -2.61
C PHE A 189 -1.58 35.97 -3.82
#